data_AF-A0A9D9MJK5-F1
#
_entry.id   AF-A0A9D9MJK5-F1
#
_cell.length_a   1.000
_cell.length_b   1.000
_cell.length_c   1.000
_cell.angle_alpha   90.00
_cell.angle_beta   90.00
_cell.angle_gamma   90.00
#
_symmetry.space_group_name_H-M   'P 1'
#
loop_
_entity.id
_entity.type
_entity.pdbx_description
1 polymer ?
#
loop_
_entity_poly.entity_id
_entity_poly.type
_entity_poly.pdbx_seq_one_letter_code
_entity_poly.pdbx_strand_id
1 'polypeptide(L)'
;MSLALKLALAPLLVAQAMATRRRAPVLPEAEGAREGRVGEGERLALLIVGDSSAAGVGVATQEEALAGHLTRTLASEAQRRVSWQLVARSGITTAQALELVRQVRPMPAEIAVAVLGVNDVIDQVSAARAVQQRAALADWLRQAAGVRHVVFAPLPPVHRFPLLPQPLRHVMGADARAHDEAVARWAATRDDVSHVPIEWQLGPEHMAPDGFHPGEPVYRAIGEALARFIAQRLITPEAGS
;
A
#
# COMPACT_ATOMS: atom_id res chain seq x y z
N MET A 1 -17.34 -4.29 15.01
CA MET A 1 -18.80 -4.48 14.84
C MET A 1 -19.09 -5.98 14.85
N SER A 2 -20.13 -6.44 15.55
CA SER A 2 -20.43 -7.88 15.60
C SER A 2 -20.83 -8.41 14.21
N LEU A 3 -20.47 -9.67 13.92
CA LEU A 3 -20.86 -10.33 12.67
C LEU A 3 -22.39 -10.33 12.49
N ALA A 4 -23.14 -10.50 13.58
CA ALA A 4 -24.59 -10.44 13.57
C ALA A 4 -25.14 -9.10 13.05
N LEU A 5 -24.55 -7.97 13.47
CA LEU A 5 -24.97 -6.65 12.97
C LEU A 5 -24.60 -6.45 11.50
N LYS A 6 -23.45 -6.97 11.03
CA LYS A 6 -23.11 -6.97 9.61
C LYS A 6 -24.13 -7.73 8.78
N LEU A 7 -24.51 -8.93 9.23
CA LEU A 7 -25.50 -9.77 8.54
C LEU A 7 -26.88 -9.11 8.51
N ALA A 8 -27.32 -8.51 9.63
CA ALA A 8 -28.57 -7.76 9.69
C ALA A 8 -28.59 -6.56 8.73
N LEU A 9 -27.45 -5.87 8.56
CA LEU A 9 -27.31 -4.72 7.65
C LEU A 9 -26.92 -5.11 6.22
N ALA A 10 -26.69 -6.38 5.92
CA ALA A 10 -26.09 -6.81 4.66
C ALA A 10 -26.84 -6.29 3.40
N PRO A 11 -28.19 -6.33 3.32
CA PRO A 11 -28.89 -5.77 2.16
C PRO A 11 -28.61 -4.29 1.94
N LEU A 12 -28.59 -3.50 3.02
CA LEU A 12 -28.28 -2.07 2.97
C LEU A 12 -26.83 -1.83 2.58
N LEU A 13 -25.88 -2.56 3.17
CA LEU A 13 -24.46 -2.43 2.88
C LEU A 13 -24.15 -2.77 1.41
N VAL A 14 -24.75 -3.82 0.87
CA VAL A 14 -24.62 -4.20 -0.54
C VAL A 14 -25.21 -3.12 -1.45
N ALA A 15 -26.41 -2.63 -1.14
CA ALA A 15 -27.03 -1.54 -1.91
C ALA A 15 -26.15 -0.27 -1.90
N GLN A 16 -25.57 0.09 -0.75
CA GLN A 16 -24.66 1.22 -0.63
C GLN A 16 -23.37 1.01 -1.41
N ALA A 17 -22.75 -0.17 -1.34
CA ALA A 17 -21.54 -0.48 -2.07
C ALA A 17 -21.76 -0.39 -3.59
N MET A 18 -22.88 -0.93 -4.08
CA MET A 18 -23.26 -0.83 -5.51
C MET A 18 -23.53 0.61 -5.93
N ALA A 19 -24.28 1.37 -5.12
CA ALA A 19 -24.59 2.77 -5.42
C ALA A 19 -23.33 3.64 -5.43
N THR A 20 -22.43 3.45 -4.46
CA THR A 20 -21.13 4.11 -4.41
C THR A 20 -20.30 3.79 -5.65
N ARG A 21 -20.15 2.50 -6.00
CA ARG A 21 -19.38 2.09 -7.19
C ARG A 21 -19.94 2.67 -8.49
N ARG A 22 -21.26 2.82 -8.60
CA ARG A 22 -21.91 3.43 -9.78
C ARG A 22 -21.71 4.95 -9.87
N ARG A 23 -21.53 5.63 -8.74
CA ARG A 23 -21.38 7.10 -8.66
C ARG A 23 -19.93 7.56 -8.68
N ALA A 24 -19.00 6.71 -8.24
CA ALA A 24 -17.58 7.03 -8.19
C ALA A 24 -17.03 7.25 -9.60
N PRO A 25 -16.37 8.39 -9.88
CA PRO A 25 -15.68 8.57 -11.14
C PRO A 25 -14.54 7.56 -11.26
N VAL A 26 -14.35 7.00 -12.44
CA VAL A 26 -13.21 6.12 -12.73
C VAL A 26 -12.00 6.99 -13.00
N LEU A 27 -11.00 6.91 -12.13
CA LEU A 27 -9.73 7.60 -12.30
C LEU A 27 -8.70 6.64 -12.91
N PRO A 28 -7.87 7.11 -13.87
CA PRO A 28 -6.81 6.30 -14.43
C PRO A 28 -5.67 6.11 -13.40
N GLU A 29 -4.81 5.12 -13.68
CA GLU A 29 -3.50 5.04 -13.03
C GLU A 29 -2.62 6.22 -13.46
N ALA A 30 -1.71 6.64 -12.60
CA ALA A 30 -0.82 7.76 -12.92
C ALA A 30 0.12 7.41 -14.08
N GLU A 31 0.26 8.35 -15.01
CA GLU A 31 1.12 8.21 -16.19
C GLU A 31 2.60 8.26 -15.82
N GLY A 32 3.46 7.85 -16.76
CA GLY A 32 4.92 7.91 -16.61
C GLY A 32 5.58 6.56 -16.36
N ALA A 33 6.88 6.60 -16.05
CA ALA A 33 7.70 5.41 -15.94
C ALA A 33 7.29 4.55 -14.73
N ARG A 34 7.29 3.22 -14.91
CA ARG A 34 7.09 2.25 -13.81
C ARG A 34 8.38 1.58 -13.37
N GLU A 35 9.50 2.04 -13.89
CA GLU A 35 10.84 1.62 -13.48
C GLU A 35 11.81 2.76 -13.77
N GLY A 36 12.90 2.81 -13.02
CA GLY A 36 13.85 3.89 -13.18
C GLY A 36 15.00 3.86 -12.20
N ARG A 37 15.79 4.93 -12.25
CA ARG A 37 16.93 5.15 -11.35
C ARG A 37 16.94 6.59 -10.88
N VAL A 38 17.22 6.80 -9.61
CA VAL A 38 17.32 8.14 -9.01
C VAL A 38 18.42 8.18 -7.96
N GLY A 39 19.10 9.33 -7.84
CA GLY A 39 20.21 9.54 -6.92
C GLY A 39 21.56 8.98 -7.40
N GLU A 40 22.53 9.05 -6.51
CA GLU A 40 23.94 8.70 -6.75
C GLU A 40 24.48 7.79 -5.64
N GLY A 41 25.66 7.21 -5.85
CA GLY A 41 26.30 6.31 -4.89
C GLY A 41 26.02 4.82 -5.17
N GLU A 42 26.19 4.00 -4.13
CA GLU A 42 26.02 2.54 -4.23
C GLU A 42 24.56 2.20 -4.57
N ARG A 43 24.36 1.20 -5.44
CA ARG A 43 23.03 0.81 -5.91
C ARG A 43 22.20 0.26 -4.76
N LEU A 44 20.94 0.68 -4.68
CA LEU A 44 19.90 0.08 -3.84
C LEU A 44 18.74 -0.36 -4.73
N ALA A 45 18.45 -1.65 -4.79
CA ALA A 45 17.36 -2.19 -5.59
C ALA A 45 16.03 -2.22 -4.83
N LEU A 46 15.03 -1.50 -5.32
CA LEU A 46 13.71 -1.35 -4.69
C LEU A 46 12.60 -1.90 -5.58
N LEU A 47 11.76 -2.76 -5.04
CA LEU A 47 10.53 -3.20 -5.69
C LEU A 47 9.32 -2.57 -4.97
N ILE A 48 8.39 -1.98 -5.71
CA ILE A 48 7.14 -1.45 -5.18
C ILE A 48 6.02 -2.33 -5.71
N VAL A 49 5.25 -2.95 -4.82
CA VAL A 49 4.10 -3.80 -5.16
C VAL A 49 2.84 -3.17 -4.60
N GLY A 50 1.76 -3.11 -5.37
CA GLY A 50 0.52 -2.61 -4.79
C GLY A 50 -0.71 -2.62 -5.68
N ASP A 51 -1.76 -1.99 -5.16
CA ASP A 51 -3.03 -1.81 -5.85
C ASP A 51 -3.12 -0.42 -6.50
N SER A 52 -4.31 0.20 -6.51
CA SER A 52 -4.52 1.53 -7.08
C SER A 52 -3.72 2.61 -6.37
N SER A 53 -3.47 2.48 -5.06
CA SER A 53 -2.68 3.47 -4.32
C SER A 53 -1.20 3.43 -4.74
N ALA A 54 -0.60 2.26 -4.92
CA ALA A 54 0.75 2.19 -5.47
C ALA A 54 0.81 2.64 -6.93
N ALA A 55 -0.23 2.34 -7.72
CA ALA A 55 -0.32 2.75 -9.11
C ALA A 55 -0.54 4.26 -9.30
N GLY A 56 -0.76 5.02 -8.22
CA GLY A 56 -0.90 6.47 -8.26
C GLY A 56 -2.28 6.96 -8.69
N VAL A 57 -3.33 6.15 -8.56
CA VAL A 57 -4.70 6.63 -8.86
C VAL A 57 -5.00 7.85 -7.99
N GLY A 58 -5.45 8.94 -8.60
CA GLY A 58 -5.71 10.21 -7.91
C GLY A 58 -4.72 11.33 -8.20
N VAL A 59 -3.60 11.04 -8.88
CA VAL A 59 -2.64 12.04 -9.39
C VAL A 59 -2.34 11.81 -10.86
N ALA A 60 -1.71 12.79 -11.53
CA ALA A 60 -1.49 12.72 -12.97
C ALA A 60 -0.29 11.82 -13.32
N THR A 61 0.81 11.90 -12.56
CA THR A 61 2.07 11.22 -12.90
C THR A 61 2.64 10.40 -11.75
N GLN A 62 3.46 9.39 -12.06
CA GLN A 62 4.18 8.59 -11.07
C GLN A 62 5.13 9.43 -10.20
N GLU A 63 5.51 10.62 -10.67
CA GLU A 63 6.35 11.56 -9.93
C GLU A 63 5.61 12.20 -8.75
N GLU A 64 4.30 12.43 -8.90
CA GLU A 64 3.36 12.92 -7.87
C GLU A 64 2.77 11.77 -7.03
N ALA A 65 2.93 10.53 -7.48
CA ALA A 65 2.46 9.34 -6.79
C ALA A 65 3.44 8.88 -5.71
N LEU A 66 3.03 7.84 -4.96
CA LEU A 66 3.85 7.23 -3.92
C LEU A 66 5.25 6.84 -4.43
N ALA A 67 5.34 6.27 -5.63
CA ALA A 67 6.62 5.81 -6.20
C ALA A 67 7.63 6.95 -6.36
N GLY A 68 7.20 8.10 -6.90
CA GLY A 68 8.05 9.27 -7.09
C GLY A 68 8.58 9.83 -5.77
N HIS A 69 7.68 10.03 -4.79
CA HIS A 69 8.08 10.53 -3.47
C HIS A 69 8.97 9.55 -2.70
N LEU A 70 8.58 8.27 -2.67
CA LEU A 70 9.35 7.21 -2.01
C LEU A 70 10.78 7.12 -2.56
N THR A 71 10.93 7.06 -3.88
CA THR A 71 12.24 6.81 -4.51
C THR A 71 13.18 8.00 -4.41
N ARG A 72 12.69 9.24 -4.62
CA ARG A 72 13.50 10.46 -4.46
C ARG A 72 13.94 10.66 -3.01
N THR A 73 13.02 10.51 -2.07
CA THR A 73 13.34 10.67 -0.65
C THR A 73 14.26 9.57 -0.17
N LEU A 74 14.06 8.32 -0.59
CA LEU A 74 14.95 7.22 -0.20
C LEU A 74 16.36 7.43 -0.75
N ALA A 75 16.50 7.87 -2.01
CA ALA A 75 17.81 8.16 -2.59
C ALA A 75 18.56 9.24 -1.81
N SER A 76 17.85 10.30 -1.41
CA SER A 76 18.40 11.38 -0.59
C SER A 76 18.75 10.92 0.83
N GLU A 77 17.82 10.28 1.55
CA GLU A 77 18.01 9.89 2.95
C GLU A 77 19.07 8.78 3.11
N ALA A 78 19.13 7.84 2.16
CA ALA A 78 20.11 6.76 2.21
C ALA A 78 21.46 7.13 1.57
N GLN A 79 21.54 8.23 0.81
CA GLN A 79 22.69 8.58 -0.04
C GLN A 79 23.04 7.43 -1.00
N ARG A 80 22.02 6.88 -1.66
CA ARG A 80 22.12 5.71 -2.56
C ARG A 80 21.50 6.01 -3.91
N ARG A 81 21.99 5.31 -4.94
CA ARG A 81 21.34 5.26 -6.24
C ARG A 81 20.24 4.21 -6.22
N VAL A 82 19.00 4.64 -6.08
CA VAL A 82 17.83 3.77 -6.03
C VAL A 82 17.47 3.33 -7.44
N SER A 83 17.61 2.04 -7.73
CA SER A 83 17.08 1.39 -8.94
C SER A 83 15.76 0.76 -8.57
N TRP A 84 14.66 1.22 -9.15
CA TRP A 84 13.32 0.84 -8.72
C TRP A 84 12.45 0.28 -9.84
N GLN A 85 11.48 -0.54 -9.44
CA GLN A 85 10.42 -1.06 -10.31
C GLN A 85 9.08 -1.06 -9.56
N LEU A 86 8.01 -0.66 -10.24
CA LEU A 86 6.64 -0.61 -9.75
C LEU A 86 5.79 -1.69 -10.43
N VAL A 87 5.38 -2.69 -9.64
CA VAL A 87 4.46 -3.75 -10.03
C VAL A 87 3.14 -3.56 -9.29
N ALA A 88 2.25 -2.77 -9.87
CA ALA A 88 0.96 -2.46 -9.28
C ALA A 88 -0.14 -2.47 -10.33
N ARG A 89 -1.38 -2.72 -9.90
CA ARG A 89 -2.56 -2.62 -10.75
C ARG A 89 -3.78 -2.24 -9.94
N SER A 90 -4.58 -1.34 -10.47
CA SER A 90 -5.79 -0.85 -9.80
C SER A 90 -6.80 -1.97 -9.55
N GLY A 91 -7.40 -1.94 -8.36
CA GLY A 91 -8.48 -2.86 -7.98
C GLY A 91 -8.04 -4.29 -7.65
N ILE A 92 -6.74 -4.57 -7.52
CA ILE A 92 -6.27 -5.90 -7.15
C ILE A 92 -6.21 -6.08 -5.63
N THR A 93 -6.57 -7.27 -5.16
CA THR A 93 -6.32 -7.73 -3.78
C THR A 93 -4.87 -8.18 -3.58
N THR A 94 -4.48 -8.43 -2.32
CA THR A 94 -3.15 -8.98 -2.01
C THR A 94 -2.86 -10.30 -2.73
N ALA A 95 -3.84 -11.20 -2.83
CA ALA A 95 -3.67 -12.46 -3.55
C ALA A 95 -3.46 -12.26 -5.06
N GLN A 96 -4.18 -11.31 -5.66
CA GLN A 96 -4.00 -10.98 -7.08
C GLN A 96 -2.68 -10.22 -7.33
N ALA A 97 -2.20 -9.44 -6.37
CA ALA A 97 -0.88 -8.82 -6.43
C ALA A 97 0.24 -9.88 -6.44
N LEU A 98 0.10 -10.95 -5.65
CA LEU A 98 1.01 -12.10 -5.71
C LEU A 98 1.02 -12.75 -7.10
N GLU A 99 -0.15 -12.96 -7.71
CA GLU A 99 -0.22 -13.49 -9.08
C GLU A 99 0.40 -12.52 -10.10
N LEU A 100 0.20 -11.22 -9.94
CA LEU A 100 0.80 -10.21 -10.80
C LEU A 100 2.34 -10.25 -10.73
N VAL A 101 2.94 -10.28 -9.53
CA VAL A 101 4.41 -10.34 -9.41
C VAL A 101 4.98 -11.65 -9.97
N ARG A 102 4.25 -12.77 -9.84
CA ARG A 102 4.62 -14.06 -10.45
C ARG A 102 4.63 -14.00 -11.97
N GLN A 103 3.66 -13.30 -12.56
CA GLN A 103 3.55 -13.13 -14.01
C GLN A 103 4.63 -12.18 -14.55
N VAL A 104 4.82 -11.03 -13.89
CA VAL A 104 5.79 -10.01 -14.29
C VAL A 104 7.22 -10.50 -14.15
N ARG A 105 7.52 -11.32 -13.13
CA ARG A 105 8.88 -11.75 -12.76
C ARG A 105 9.82 -10.54 -12.64
N PRO A 106 9.59 -9.69 -11.62
CA PRO A 106 10.33 -8.45 -11.47
C PRO A 106 11.84 -8.68 -11.36
N MET A 107 12.61 -7.62 -11.63
CA MET A 107 14.05 -7.65 -11.41
C MET A 107 14.38 -7.94 -9.94
N PRO A 108 15.50 -8.62 -9.64
CA PRO A 108 15.92 -8.83 -8.27
C PRO A 108 16.04 -7.51 -7.50
N ALA A 109 15.45 -7.49 -6.32
CA ALA A 109 15.39 -6.33 -5.44
C ALA A 109 15.92 -6.68 -4.05
N GLU A 110 16.48 -5.70 -3.36
CA GLU A 110 16.95 -5.85 -1.98
C GLU A 110 15.79 -5.61 -1.02
N ILE A 111 14.96 -4.60 -1.30
CA ILE A 111 13.83 -4.22 -0.46
C ILE A 111 12.57 -4.19 -1.31
N ALA A 112 11.47 -4.70 -0.76
CA ALA A 112 10.14 -4.53 -1.35
C ALA A 112 9.27 -3.65 -0.46
N VAL A 113 8.51 -2.74 -1.07
CA VAL A 113 7.45 -1.96 -0.41
C VAL A 113 6.11 -2.43 -0.95
N ALA A 114 5.22 -2.88 -0.06
CA ALA A 114 3.90 -3.38 -0.39
C ALA A 114 2.81 -2.40 0.09
N VAL A 115 2.04 -1.85 -0.85
CA VAL A 115 0.92 -0.93 -0.61
C VAL A 115 -0.37 -1.62 -1.06
N LEU A 116 -0.97 -2.38 -0.14
CA LEU A 116 -2.08 -3.30 -0.40
C LEU A 116 -3.00 -3.36 0.81
N GLY A 117 -4.31 -3.51 0.57
CA GLY A 117 -5.21 -3.97 1.62
C GLY A 117 -6.62 -3.44 1.60
N VAL A 118 -6.82 -2.29 0.96
CA VAL A 118 -8.16 -1.70 0.84
C VAL A 118 -9.05 -2.59 -0.01
N ASN A 119 -8.51 -3.17 -1.09
CA ASN A 119 -9.26 -4.12 -1.92
C ASN A 119 -9.57 -5.43 -1.19
N ASP A 120 -8.69 -5.92 -0.31
CA ASP A 120 -9.00 -7.07 0.56
C ASP A 120 -10.18 -6.78 1.50
N VAL A 121 -10.30 -5.54 1.99
CA VAL A 121 -11.45 -5.09 2.80
C VAL A 121 -12.71 -4.95 1.95
N ILE A 122 -12.62 -4.40 0.74
CA ILE A 122 -13.75 -4.31 -0.21
C ILE A 122 -14.29 -5.70 -0.52
N ASP A 123 -13.41 -6.67 -0.80
CA ASP A 123 -13.75 -8.05 -1.12
C ASP A 123 -14.13 -8.89 0.11
N GLN A 124 -14.22 -8.26 1.30
CA GLN A 124 -14.60 -8.90 2.55
C GLN A 124 -13.70 -10.10 2.92
N VAL A 125 -12.43 -10.06 2.52
CA VAL A 125 -11.41 -11.01 2.97
C VAL A 125 -11.28 -10.85 4.49
N SER A 126 -11.27 -11.95 5.26
CA SER A 126 -11.06 -11.85 6.70
C SER A 126 -9.64 -11.39 7.04
N ALA A 127 -9.46 -10.66 8.15
CA ALA A 127 -8.14 -10.21 8.59
C ALA A 127 -7.13 -11.37 8.71
N ALA A 128 -7.56 -12.54 9.21
CA ALA A 128 -6.73 -13.74 9.29
C ALA A 128 -6.28 -14.22 7.91
N ARG A 129 -7.19 -14.26 6.93
CA ARG A 129 -6.86 -14.65 5.55
C ARG A 129 -5.97 -13.61 4.87
N ALA A 130 -6.21 -12.32 5.12
CA ALA A 130 -5.42 -11.23 4.58
C ALA A 130 -3.97 -11.25 5.11
N VAL A 131 -3.76 -11.66 6.37
CA VAL A 131 -2.41 -11.93 6.92
C VAL A 131 -1.76 -13.10 6.19
N GLN A 132 -2.46 -14.22 5.97
CA GLN A 132 -1.91 -15.36 5.22
C GLN A 132 -1.51 -14.97 3.79
N GLN A 133 -2.30 -14.14 3.12
CA GLN A 133 -2.01 -13.68 1.76
C GLN A 133 -0.80 -12.74 1.72
N ARG A 134 -0.65 -11.84 2.70
CA ARG A 134 0.54 -10.99 2.83
C ARG A 134 1.79 -11.78 3.18
N ALA A 135 1.66 -12.80 4.03
CA ALA A 135 2.75 -13.72 4.31
C ALA A 135 3.21 -14.46 3.05
N ALA A 136 2.26 -15.00 2.27
CA ALA A 136 2.58 -15.65 1.00
C ALA A 136 3.24 -14.71 -0.02
N LEU A 137 2.80 -13.45 -0.07
CA LEU A 137 3.45 -12.42 -0.88
C LEU A 137 4.88 -12.15 -0.41
N ALA A 138 5.08 -11.93 0.89
CA ALA A 138 6.40 -11.66 1.45
C ALA A 138 7.35 -12.85 1.22
N ASP A 139 6.93 -14.07 1.51
CA ASP A 139 7.73 -15.27 1.33
C ASP A 139 8.13 -15.46 -0.14
N TRP A 140 7.20 -15.21 -1.08
CA TRP A 140 7.50 -15.29 -2.51
C TRP A 140 8.51 -14.22 -2.94
N LEU A 141 8.34 -12.97 -2.49
CA LEU A 141 9.27 -11.88 -2.80
C LEU A 141 10.68 -12.19 -2.29
N ARG A 142 10.80 -12.76 -1.09
CA ARG A 142 12.09 -13.17 -0.54
C ARG A 142 12.74 -14.30 -1.33
N GLN A 143 11.98 -15.35 -1.64
CA GLN A 143 12.52 -16.55 -2.29
C GLN A 143 12.80 -16.34 -3.78
N ALA A 144 11.90 -15.66 -4.50
CA ALA A 144 11.96 -15.56 -5.96
C ALA A 144 12.57 -14.24 -6.47
N ALA A 145 12.40 -13.13 -5.74
CA ALA A 145 12.91 -11.82 -6.15
C ALA A 145 14.15 -11.37 -5.36
N GLY A 146 14.69 -12.23 -4.48
CA GLY A 146 15.92 -11.95 -3.71
C GLY A 146 15.77 -10.88 -2.64
N VAL A 147 14.53 -10.54 -2.27
CA VAL A 147 14.24 -9.49 -1.30
C VAL A 147 14.73 -9.90 0.09
N ARG A 148 15.57 -9.09 0.71
CA ARG A 148 15.98 -9.30 2.11
C ARG A 148 14.91 -8.82 3.10
N HIS A 149 14.15 -7.79 2.76
CA HIS A 149 13.15 -7.19 3.65
C HIS A 149 11.91 -6.69 2.93
N VAL A 150 10.72 -6.98 3.46
CA VAL A 150 9.43 -6.50 2.93
C VAL A 150 8.80 -5.50 3.88
N VAL A 151 8.51 -4.30 3.38
CA VAL A 151 7.90 -3.20 4.13
C VAL A 151 6.45 -3.03 3.70
N PHE A 152 5.51 -3.31 4.59
CA PHE A 152 4.08 -3.06 4.36
C PHE A 152 3.71 -1.65 4.81
N ALA A 153 3.09 -0.90 3.91
CA ALA A 153 2.40 0.34 4.26
C ALA A 153 1.15 0.02 5.09
N PRO A 154 0.75 0.90 6.02
CA PRO A 154 -0.47 0.71 6.78
C PRO A 154 -1.70 0.88 5.88
N LEU A 155 -2.84 0.32 6.29
CA LEU A 155 -4.11 0.62 5.64
C LEU A 155 -4.57 2.03 6.04
N PRO A 156 -5.21 2.76 5.12
CA PRO A 156 -5.75 4.08 5.42
C PRO A 156 -6.93 4.01 6.40
N PRO A 157 -7.22 5.10 7.11
CA PRO A 157 -8.41 5.25 7.94
C PRO A 157 -9.66 5.39 7.05
N VAL A 158 -10.12 4.29 6.45
CA VAL A 158 -11.26 4.23 5.51
C VAL A 158 -12.55 4.86 6.06
N HIS A 159 -12.71 4.92 7.39
CA HIS A 159 -13.82 5.64 8.03
C HIS A 159 -13.86 7.15 7.75
N ARG A 160 -12.78 7.73 7.21
CA ARG A 160 -12.67 9.14 6.82
C ARG A 160 -12.92 9.38 5.32
N PHE A 161 -13.18 8.34 4.53
CA PHE A 161 -13.31 8.48 3.08
C PHE A 161 -14.64 9.17 2.70
N PRO A 162 -14.61 10.34 2.04
CA PRO A 162 -15.82 11.10 1.72
C PRO A 162 -16.84 10.34 0.86
N LEU A 163 -16.37 9.50 -0.07
CA LEU A 163 -17.22 8.76 -1.00
C LEU A 163 -18.16 7.76 -0.31
N LEU A 164 -17.76 7.23 0.85
CA LEU A 164 -18.49 6.15 1.51
C LEU A 164 -19.65 6.70 2.37
N PRO A 165 -20.90 6.27 2.15
CA PRO A 165 -22.04 6.65 2.98
C PRO A 165 -22.04 5.87 4.31
N GLN A 166 -22.78 6.36 5.31
CA GLN A 166 -23.09 5.57 6.51
C GLN A 166 -24.29 4.64 6.26
N PRO A 167 -24.30 3.39 6.77
CA PRO A 167 -23.30 2.79 7.67
C PRO A 167 -22.08 2.15 6.97
N LEU A 168 -22.04 2.03 5.65
CA LEU A 168 -20.94 1.36 4.92
C LEU A 168 -19.55 1.87 5.34
N ARG A 169 -19.37 3.19 5.44
CA ARG A 169 -18.11 3.83 5.85
C ARG A 169 -17.64 3.38 7.23
N HIS A 170 -18.54 3.27 8.19
CA HIS A 170 -18.21 2.79 9.53
C HIS A 170 -17.77 1.32 9.49
N VAL A 171 -18.48 0.48 8.74
CA VAL A 171 -18.18 -0.96 8.62
C VAL A 171 -16.82 -1.17 7.96
N MET A 172 -16.60 -0.59 6.78
CA MET A 172 -15.32 -0.70 6.06
C MET A 172 -14.17 -0.09 6.87
N GLY A 173 -14.43 1.00 7.60
CA GLY A 173 -13.43 1.60 8.49
C GLY A 173 -13.04 0.72 9.68
N ALA A 174 -13.99 -0.05 10.23
CA ALA A 174 -13.69 -1.02 11.27
C ALA A 174 -12.90 -2.21 10.72
N ASP A 175 -13.22 -2.66 9.51
CA ASP A 175 -12.53 -3.77 8.85
C ASP A 175 -11.10 -3.39 8.45
N ALA A 176 -10.89 -2.21 7.90
CA ALA A 176 -9.56 -1.68 7.59
C ALA A 176 -8.66 -1.61 8.83
N ARG A 177 -9.18 -1.13 9.97
CA ARG A 177 -8.43 -1.15 11.25
C ARG A 177 -8.10 -2.57 11.70
N ALA A 178 -9.07 -3.48 11.66
CA ALA A 178 -8.84 -4.86 12.07
C ALA A 178 -7.79 -5.56 11.19
N HIS A 179 -7.78 -5.27 9.89
CA HIS A 179 -6.75 -5.73 8.96
C HIS A 179 -5.38 -5.14 9.30
N ASP A 180 -5.30 -3.82 9.47
CA ASP A 180 -4.05 -3.12 9.77
C ASP A 180 -3.41 -3.64 11.05
N GLU A 181 -4.18 -3.73 12.13
CA GLU A 181 -3.72 -4.27 13.41
C GLU A 181 -3.28 -5.74 13.31
N ALA A 182 -3.97 -6.56 12.51
CA ALA A 182 -3.60 -7.96 12.32
C ALA A 182 -2.27 -8.08 11.56
N VAL A 183 -2.04 -7.25 10.55
CA VAL A 183 -0.77 -7.19 9.80
C VAL A 183 0.35 -6.68 10.68
N ALA A 184 0.12 -5.64 11.49
CA ALA A 184 1.10 -5.14 12.44
C ALA A 184 1.53 -6.21 13.45
N ARG A 185 0.56 -6.93 14.05
CA ARG A 185 0.84 -8.03 14.98
C ARG A 185 1.63 -9.17 14.32
N TRP A 186 1.28 -9.53 13.09
CA TRP A 186 2.00 -10.56 12.35
C TRP A 186 3.42 -10.10 11.97
N ALA A 187 3.59 -8.89 11.47
CA ALA A 187 4.90 -8.35 11.12
C ALA A 187 5.84 -8.30 12.33
N ALA A 188 5.32 -8.00 13.52
CA ALA A 188 6.09 -8.03 14.77
C ALA A 188 6.61 -9.42 15.18
N THR A 189 6.15 -10.50 14.53
CA THR A 189 6.67 -11.87 14.74
C THR A 189 7.80 -12.26 13.78
N ARG A 190 8.26 -11.32 12.94
CA ARG A 190 9.19 -11.58 11.84
C ARG A 190 10.28 -10.50 11.79
N ASP A 191 11.52 -10.93 11.53
CA ASP A 191 12.66 -10.01 11.38
C ASP A 191 12.85 -9.52 9.93
N ASP A 192 12.19 -10.17 8.97
CA ASP A 192 12.32 -9.93 7.52
C ASP A 192 11.13 -9.15 6.93
N VAL A 193 10.22 -8.70 7.79
CA VAL A 193 9.02 -7.94 7.44
C VAL A 193 8.85 -6.78 8.41
N SER A 194 8.37 -5.65 7.92
CA SER A 194 7.92 -4.54 8.78
C SER A 194 6.56 -4.03 8.35
N HIS A 195 5.76 -3.62 9.33
CA HIS A 195 4.58 -2.78 9.12
C HIS A 195 4.92 -1.40 9.68
N VAL A 196 4.81 -0.37 8.84
CA VAL A 196 5.26 0.98 9.21
C VAL A 196 4.06 1.77 9.76
N PRO A 197 4.07 2.17 11.04
CA PRO A 197 3.04 3.06 11.55
C PRO A 197 3.23 4.44 10.91
N ILE A 198 2.27 4.86 10.09
CA ILE A 198 2.26 6.18 9.44
C ILE A 198 1.01 6.91 9.90
N GLU A 199 1.20 8.13 10.39
CA GLU A 199 0.09 9.00 10.74
C GLU A 199 -0.58 9.55 9.48
N TRP A 200 -1.88 9.33 9.38
CA TRP A 200 -2.66 9.74 8.23
C TRP A 200 -3.18 11.17 8.40
N GLN A 201 -2.60 12.10 7.65
CA GLN A 201 -3.15 13.44 7.47
C GLN A 201 -4.18 13.40 6.33
N LEU A 202 -5.37 12.92 6.67
CA LEU A 202 -6.49 12.78 5.74
C LEU A 202 -7.64 13.72 6.11
N GLY A 203 -7.91 14.66 5.20
CA GLY A 203 -9.12 15.50 5.15
C GLY A 203 -9.73 15.42 3.74
N PRO A 204 -11.00 15.83 3.53
CA PRO A 204 -11.63 15.80 2.21
C PRO A 204 -10.83 16.51 1.11
N GLU A 205 -10.13 17.58 1.45
CA GLU A 205 -9.25 18.37 0.59
C GLU A 205 -7.98 17.62 0.14
N HIS A 206 -7.63 16.55 0.85
CA HIS A 206 -6.46 15.71 0.56
C HIS A 206 -6.81 14.48 -0.28
N MET A 207 -8.09 14.31 -0.65
CA MET A 207 -8.57 13.20 -1.46
C MET A 207 -8.63 13.60 -2.94
N ALA A 208 -8.49 12.62 -3.82
CA ALA A 208 -8.79 12.78 -5.23
C ALA A 208 -10.29 13.11 -5.45
N PRO A 209 -10.67 13.58 -6.66
CA PRO A 209 -12.07 13.96 -6.95
C PRO A 209 -13.11 12.85 -6.74
N ASP A 210 -12.69 11.59 -6.69
CA ASP A 210 -13.57 10.47 -6.40
C ASP A 210 -13.92 10.31 -4.92
N GLY A 211 -13.26 11.04 -4.01
CA GLY A 211 -13.46 10.95 -2.57
C GLY A 211 -13.03 9.61 -1.96
N PHE A 212 -12.20 8.83 -2.66
CA PHE A 212 -11.75 7.50 -2.24
C PHE A 212 -10.24 7.32 -2.34
N HIS A 213 -9.63 7.74 -3.45
CA HIS A 213 -8.19 7.67 -3.60
C HIS A 213 -7.50 8.90 -2.98
N PRO A 214 -6.27 8.75 -2.48
CA PRO A 214 -5.50 9.88 -1.96
C PRO A 214 -5.05 10.81 -3.09
N GLY A 215 -4.92 12.10 -2.77
CA GLY A 215 -4.22 13.08 -3.60
C GLY A 215 -2.71 13.12 -3.31
N GLU A 216 -1.98 13.93 -4.08
CA GLU A 216 -0.52 14.09 -3.99
C GLU A 216 0.01 14.36 -2.58
N PRO A 217 -0.59 15.23 -1.73
CA PRO A 217 -0.07 15.47 -0.38
C PRO A 217 -0.01 14.22 0.49
N VAL A 218 -0.97 13.31 0.32
CA VAL A 218 -1.04 12.04 1.07
C VAL A 218 -0.01 11.06 0.51
N TYR A 219 0.12 10.97 -0.82
CA TYR A 219 1.17 10.15 -1.44
C TYR A 219 2.57 10.58 -1.03
N ARG A 220 2.82 11.89 -0.98
CA ARG A 220 4.05 12.50 -0.46
C ARG A 220 4.32 12.05 0.97
N ALA A 221 3.38 12.28 1.89
CA ALA A 221 3.55 11.97 3.29
C ALA A 221 3.87 10.48 3.53
N ILE A 222 3.15 9.58 2.85
CA ILE A 222 3.36 8.13 2.95
C ILE A 222 4.69 7.72 2.33
N GLY A 223 4.98 8.19 1.11
CA GLY A 223 6.22 7.87 0.40
C GLY A 223 7.45 8.31 1.19
N GLU A 224 7.43 9.52 1.75
CA GLU A 224 8.51 10.06 2.58
C GLU A 224 8.67 9.33 3.91
N ALA A 225 7.57 8.91 4.55
CA ALA A 225 7.62 8.14 5.80
C ALA A 225 8.20 6.74 5.57
N LEU A 226 7.78 6.05 4.51
CA LEU A 226 8.34 4.75 4.11
C LEU A 226 9.82 4.86 3.74
N ALA A 227 10.20 5.89 2.98
CA ALA A 227 11.60 6.16 2.61
C ALA A 227 12.49 6.32 3.84
N ARG A 228 12.09 7.18 4.79
CA ARG A 228 12.84 7.42 6.02
C ARG A 228 12.95 6.17 6.88
N PHE A 229 11.87 5.39 7.00
CA PHE A 229 11.90 4.11 7.70
C PHE A 229 12.97 3.18 7.09
N ILE A 230 12.96 3.02 5.77
CA ILE A 230 13.92 2.16 5.06
C ILE A 230 15.35 2.66 5.28
N ALA A 231 15.61 3.95 5.06
CA ALA A 231 16.94 4.53 5.19
C ALA A 231 17.53 4.36 6.60
N GLN A 232 16.70 4.58 7.64
CA GLN A 232 17.13 4.59 9.04
C GLN A 232 17.18 3.21 9.71
N ARG A 233 16.42 2.22 9.20
CA ARG A 233 16.28 0.91 9.85
C ARG A 233 16.86 -0.24 9.04
N LEU A 234 16.94 -0.11 7.71
CA LEU A 234 17.31 -1.22 6.83
C LEU A 234 18.60 -1.00 6.06
N ILE A 235 19.03 0.26 5.90
CA ILE A 235 20.25 0.64 5.15
C ILE A 235 21.36 1.15 6.07
N THR A 236 21.04 1.73 7.22
CA THR A 236 22.06 2.26 8.13
C THR A 236 22.99 1.14 8.60
N PRO A 237 24.32 1.36 8.64
CA PRO A 237 25.24 0.38 9.21
C PRO A 237 24.85 0.17 10.67
N GLU A 238 24.98 -1.06 11.19
CA GLU A 238 25.06 -1.26 12.64
C GLU A 238 26.02 -0.20 13.19
N ALA A 239 25.52 0.67 14.08
CA ALA A 239 26.39 1.53 14.86
C ALA A 239 27.35 0.58 15.57
N GLY A 240 28.62 0.63 15.17
CA GLY A 240 29.58 -0.42 15.47
C GLY A 240 29.71 -0.70 16.95
N SER A 241 30.00 -1.97 17.23
CA SER A 241 30.76 -2.52 18.38
C SER A 241 30.27 -2.19 19.79
#